data_AF-A0A170ZVH5-F1
#
_entry.id   AF-A0A170ZVH5-F1
#
_cell.length_a   1.000
_cell.length_b   1.000
_cell.length_c   1.000
_cell.angle_alpha   90.00
_cell.angle_beta   90.00
_cell.angle_gamma   90.00
#
_symmetry.space_group_name_H-M   'P 1'
#
loop_
_entity.id
_entity.type
_entity.pdbx_description
1 polymer ?
#
loop_
_entity_poly.entity_id
_entity_poly.type
_entity_poly.pdbx_seq_one_letter_code
_entity_poly.pdbx_strand_id
1 'polypeptide(L)'
;MMLKMNVEASAQLIQILEKTISPDKNELEAAQNFLEQAAQTNLAEFLKALSDVLYHGSNSQVARMAAGLQLKNNLTSKDAEIKTQYQRRWLAFPEETRLYIKKNIVGALGTELTRPSSAAQCVACV
;
A
#
# COMPACT_ATOMS: atom_id res chain seq x y z
N MET A 1 15.04 -0.12 21.26
CA MET A 1 14.88 1.24 20.70
C MET A 1 14.38 1.22 19.26
N MET A 2 14.85 0.31 18.39
CA MET A 2 14.35 0.16 16.99
C MET A 2 12.85 -0.16 16.84
N LEU A 3 12.23 -0.90 17.79
CA LEU A 3 10.80 -1.23 17.71
C LEU A 3 9.86 -0.03 17.88
N LYS A 4 10.27 1.06 18.56
CA LYS A 4 9.42 2.24 18.75
C LYS A 4 9.34 3.13 17.50
N MET A 5 10.46 3.26 16.77
CA MET A 5 10.50 4.05 15.53
C MET A 5 9.58 3.50 14.43
N ASN A 6 9.41 2.17 14.37
CA ASN A 6 8.58 1.53 13.35
C ASN A 6 7.08 1.72 13.58
N VAL A 7 6.65 1.91 14.83
CA VAL A 7 5.23 2.08 15.20
C VAL A 7 4.75 3.49 14.87
N GLU A 8 5.57 4.51 15.14
CA GLU A 8 5.23 5.91 14.84
C GLU A 8 5.09 6.15 13.33
N ALA A 9 6.01 5.63 12.53
CA ALA A 9 5.93 5.70 11.07
C ALA A 9 4.69 4.98 10.52
N SER A 10 4.35 3.82 11.10
CA SER A 10 3.15 3.05 10.72
C SER A 10 1.85 3.79 11.07
N ALA A 11 1.78 4.39 12.25
CA ALA A 11 0.63 5.18 12.67
C ALA A 11 0.46 6.44 11.81
N GLN A 12 1.56 7.11 11.46
CA GLN A 12 1.55 8.24 10.55
C GLN A 12 1.04 7.84 9.16
N LEU A 13 1.50 6.70 8.61
CA LEU A 13 1.04 6.20 7.31
C LEU A 13 -0.48 5.95 7.31
N ILE A 14 -1.03 5.35 8.37
CA ILE A 14 -2.48 5.12 8.50
C ILE A 14 -3.25 6.44 8.45
N GLN A 15 -2.82 7.45 9.22
CA GLN A 15 -3.46 8.78 9.22
C GLN A 15 -3.41 9.44 7.84
N ILE A 16 -2.28 9.33 7.13
CA ILE A 16 -2.15 9.87 5.77
C ILE A 16 -3.09 9.14 4.80
N LEU A 17 -3.19 7.81 4.90
CA LEU A 17 -4.09 7.01 4.07
C LEU A 17 -5.55 7.40 4.28
N GLU A 18 -5.97 7.67 5.51
CA GLU A 18 -7.33 8.13 5.83
C GLU A 18 -7.63 9.51 5.23
N LYS A 19 -6.62 10.37 5.10
CA LYS A 19 -6.77 11.69 4.46
C LYS A 19 -6.89 11.63 2.93
N THR A 20 -6.61 10.48 2.30
CA THR A 20 -6.79 10.32 0.84
C THR A 20 -8.24 10.34 0.37
N ILE A 21 -9.20 10.34 1.31
CA ILE A 21 -10.63 10.51 1.03
C ILE A 21 -11.19 11.80 1.64
N SER A 22 -10.33 12.69 2.16
CA SER A 22 -10.79 13.93 2.78
C SER A 22 -11.51 14.81 1.75
N PRO A 23 -12.65 15.44 2.11
CA PRO A 23 -13.28 16.44 1.26
C PRO A 23 -12.49 17.76 1.22
N ASP A 24 -11.55 17.97 2.16
CA ASP A 24 -10.63 19.10 2.14
C ASP A 24 -9.53 18.87 1.10
N LYS A 25 -9.47 19.77 0.10
CA LYS A 25 -8.53 19.66 -1.01
C LYS A 25 -7.06 19.75 -0.55
N ASN A 26 -6.76 20.58 0.45
CA ASN A 26 -5.38 20.74 0.93
C ASN A 26 -4.93 19.48 1.67
N GLU A 27 -5.80 18.86 2.46
CA GLU A 27 -5.49 17.60 3.14
C GLU A 27 -5.30 16.46 2.14
N LEU A 28 -6.15 16.39 1.12
CA LEU A 28 -6.06 15.40 0.05
C LEU A 28 -4.75 15.54 -0.73
N GLU A 29 -4.41 16.75 -1.17
CA GLU A 29 -3.16 17.03 -1.90
C GLU A 29 -1.93 16.75 -1.03
N ALA A 30 -1.94 17.16 0.25
CA ALA A 30 -0.84 16.86 1.17
C ALA A 30 -0.66 15.34 1.36
N ALA A 31 -1.75 14.58 1.49
CA ALA A 31 -1.69 13.13 1.60
C ALA A 31 -1.13 12.48 0.34
N GLN A 32 -1.58 12.91 -0.84
CA GLN A 32 -1.08 12.40 -2.12
C GLN A 32 0.42 12.69 -2.30
N ASN A 33 0.85 13.93 -2.02
CA ASN A 33 2.25 14.34 -2.10
C ASN A 33 3.13 13.50 -1.15
N PHE A 34 2.66 13.23 0.07
CA PHE A 34 3.39 12.39 1.01
C PHE A 34 3.57 10.96 0.48
N LEU A 35 2.49 10.35 -0.05
CA LEU A 35 2.54 8.99 -0.58
C LEU A 35 3.44 8.88 -1.81
N GLU A 36 3.44 9.89 -2.68
CA GLU A 36 4.33 9.95 -3.83
C GLU A 36 5.79 10.07 -3.41
N GLN A 37 6.11 10.96 -2.46
CA GLN A 37 7.47 11.11 -1.93
C GLN A 37 7.96 9.82 -1.25
N ALA A 38 7.10 9.13 -0.50
CA ALA A 38 7.44 7.85 0.12
C ALA A 38 7.76 6.77 -0.93
N ALA A 39 6.97 6.70 -2.00
CA ALA A 39 7.20 5.78 -3.11
C ALA A 39 8.51 6.09 -3.87
N GLN A 40 8.86 7.36 -4.04
CA GLN A 40 10.12 7.78 -4.67
C GLN A 40 11.34 7.51 -3.80
N THR A 41 11.21 7.64 -2.48
CA THR A 41 12.33 7.46 -1.53
C THR A 41 12.75 6.00 -1.41
N ASN A 42 11.81 5.11 -1.13
CA ASN A 42 12.06 3.67 -1.07
C ASN A 42 10.77 2.89 -1.33
N LEU A 43 10.55 2.57 -2.60
CA LEU A 43 9.34 1.89 -3.02
C LEU A 43 9.15 0.50 -2.36
N ALA A 44 10.24 -0.25 -2.18
CA ALA A 44 10.15 -1.61 -1.63
C ALA A 44 9.65 -1.59 -0.17
N GLU A 45 10.21 -0.70 0.66
CA GLU A 45 9.78 -0.54 2.04
C GLU A 45 8.39 0.10 2.14
N PHE A 46 8.09 1.05 1.25
CA PHE A 46 6.76 1.66 1.18
C PHE A 46 5.67 0.62 0.87
N LEU A 47 5.86 -0.24 -0.13
CA LEU A 47 4.90 -1.31 -0.45
C LEU A 47 4.79 -2.35 0.67
N LYS A 48 5.89 -2.62 1.39
CA LYS A 48 5.87 -3.46 2.59
C LYS A 48 4.98 -2.86 3.68
N ALA A 49 5.15 -1.57 3.99
CA ALA A 49 4.32 -0.86 4.96
C ALA A 49 2.84 -0.81 4.56
N LEU A 50 2.53 -0.56 3.28
CA LEU A 50 1.16 -0.62 2.78
C LEU A 50 0.55 -2.03 2.93
N SER A 51 1.33 -3.08 2.70
CA SER A 51 0.87 -4.46 2.89
C SER A 51 0.55 -4.78 4.35
N ASP A 52 1.32 -4.21 5.29
CA ASP A 52 1.03 -4.33 6.73
C ASP A 52 -0.27 -3.62 7.09
N VAL A 53 -0.50 -2.41 6.57
CA VAL A 53 -1.75 -1.68 6.81
C VAL A 53 -2.96 -2.48 6.29
N LEU A 54 -2.86 -3.07 5.10
CA LEU A 54 -3.91 -3.89 4.49
C LEU A 54 -4.19 -5.18 5.29
N TYR A 55 -3.14 -5.84 5.79
CA TYR A 55 -3.22 -7.11 6.53
C TYR A 55 -3.88 -6.98 7.91
N HIS A 56 -3.54 -5.93 8.67
CA HIS A 56 -4.04 -5.78 10.03
C HIS A 56 -5.51 -5.34 10.06
N GLY A 57 -6.40 -6.29 10.38
CA GLY A 57 -7.85 -6.07 10.43
C GLY A 57 -8.33 -5.08 11.51
N SER A 58 -7.46 -4.69 12.45
CA SER A 58 -7.74 -3.65 13.45
C SER A 58 -7.69 -2.23 12.87
N ASN A 59 -7.08 -2.04 11.70
CA ASN A 59 -7.03 -0.75 11.02
C ASN A 59 -8.40 -0.38 10.44
N SER A 60 -8.66 0.93 10.29
CA SER A 60 -9.90 1.41 9.70
C SER A 60 -10.08 0.87 8.27
N GLN A 61 -11.35 0.66 7.87
CA GLN A 61 -11.66 0.18 6.52
C GLN A 61 -11.16 1.14 5.44
N VAL A 62 -11.17 2.44 5.72
CA VAL A 62 -10.67 3.49 4.84
C VAL A 62 -9.16 3.33 4.63
N ALA A 63 -8.38 3.21 5.71
CA ALA A 63 -6.93 3.04 5.62
C ALA A 63 -6.56 1.77 4.84
N ARG A 64 -7.25 0.66 5.09
CA ARG A 64 -7.03 -0.62 4.40
C ARG A 64 -7.33 -0.53 2.91
N MET A 65 -8.47 0.08 2.55
CA MET A 65 -8.84 0.29 1.15
C MET A 65 -7.86 1.21 0.43
N ALA A 66 -7.48 2.32 1.06
CA ALA A 66 -6.48 3.25 0.52
C ALA A 66 -5.12 2.56 0.33
N ALA A 67 -4.69 1.74 1.30
CA ALA A 67 -3.45 0.97 1.20
C ALA A 67 -3.46 -0.02 0.04
N GLY A 68 -4.55 -0.78 -0.11
CA GLY A 68 -4.73 -1.70 -1.23
C GLY A 68 -4.77 -0.99 -2.60
N LEU A 69 -5.39 0.19 -2.66
CA LEU A 69 -5.39 1.00 -3.88
C LEU A 69 -3.97 1.47 -4.24
N GLN A 70 -3.19 1.94 -3.27
CA GLN A 70 -1.81 2.37 -3.47
C GLN A 70 -0.90 1.21 -3.89
N LEU A 71 -1.06 0.02 -3.28
CA LEU A 71 -0.38 -1.20 -3.70
C LEU A 71 -0.66 -1.50 -5.18
N LYS A 72 -1.94 -1.60 -5.55
CA LYS A 72 -2.35 -1.87 -6.93
C LYS A 72 -1.75 -0.86 -7.90
N ASN A 73 -1.87 0.43 -7.62
CA ASN A 73 -1.42 1.49 -8.52
C ASN A 73 0.10 1.51 -8.72
N ASN A 74 0.88 0.97 -7.77
CA ASN A 74 2.33 0.86 -7.89
C ASN A 74 2.81 -0.43 -8.59
N LEU A 75 1.93 -1.42 -8.72
CA LEU A 75 2.23 -2.75 -9.28
C LEU A 75 1.66 -2.94 -10.69
N THR A 76 0.63 -2.16 -11.07
CA THR A 76 -0.01 -2.28 -12.38
C THR A 76 -0.43 -0.93 -12.95
N SER A 77 -0.58 -0.87 -14.27
CA SER A 77 -1.11 0.28 -15.00
C SER A 77 -2.05 -0.21 -16.11
N LYS A 78 -2.96 0.67 -16.56
CA LYS A 78 -3.77 0.42 -17.76
C LYS A 78 -2.94 0.54 -19.04
N ASP A 79 -1.86 1.31 -18.99
CA ASP A 79 -0.88 1.40 -20.06
C ASP A 79 0.04 0.17 -20.04
N ALA A 80 0.16 -0.52 -21.18
CA ALA A 80 0.88 -1.78 -21.30
C ALA A 80 2.40 -1.61 -21.13
N GLU A 81 2.95 -0.50 -21.56
CA GLU A 81 4.38 -0.20 -21.44
C GLU A 81 4.72 0.10 -19.98
N ILE A 82 3.95 0.98 -19.34
CA ILE A 82 4.11 1.31 -17.91
C ILE A 82 3.91 0.05 -17.05
N LYS A 83 2.92 -0.78 -17.37
CA LYS A 83 2.70 -2.05 -16.66
C LYS A 83 3.92 -2.96 -16.73
N THR A 84 4.54 -3.10 -17.90
CA THR A 84 5.75 -3.90 -18.07
C THR A 84 6.92 -3.35 -17.25
N GLN A 85 7.07 -2.01 -17.19
CA GLN A 85 8.07 -1.36 -16.36
C GLN A 85 7.84 -1.64 -14.86
N TYR A 86 6.59 -1.55 -14.40
CA TYR A 86 6.25 -1.84 -13.00
C TYR A 86 6.51 -3.30 -12.64
N GLN A 87 6.21 -4.24 -13.52
CA GLN A 87 6.50 -5.67 -13.32
C GLN A 87 8.01 -5.93 -13.23
N ARG A 88 8.82 -5.31 -14.09
CA ARG A 88 10.29 -5.42 -14.00
C ARG A 88 10.81 -4.83 -12.70
N ARG A 89 10.31 -3.67 -12.29
CA ARG A 89 10.65 -3.01 -11.02
C ARG A 89 10.28 -3.88 -9.82
N TRP A 90 9.09 -4.49 -9.83
CA TRP A 90 8.66 -5.44 -8.82
C TRP A 90 9.61 -6.63 -8.72
N LEU A 91 9.94 -7.28 -9.84
CA LEU A 91 10.84 -8.44 -9.87
C LEU A 91 12.27 -8.13 -9.42
N ALA A 92 12.69 -6.87 -9.54
CA ALA A 92 14.00 -6.42 -9.06
C ALA A 92 14.08 -6.28 -7.52
N PHE A 93 12.95 -6.31 -6.81
CA PHE A 93 12.96 -6.29 -5.35
C PHE A 93 13.53 -7.59 -4.76
N PRO A 94 14.17 -7.51 -3.57
CA PRO A 94 14.59 -8.69 -2.84
C PRO A 94 13.45 -9.70 -2.70
N GLU A 95 13.77 -10.98 -2.87
CA GLU A 95 12.77 -12.05 -2.81
C GLU A 95 12.02 -12.06 -1.48
N GLU A 96 12.72 -11.86 -0.36
CA GLU A 96 12.11 -11.78 0.97
C GLU A 96 11.05 -10.68 1.06
N THR A 97 11.33 -9.48 0.51
CA THR A 97 10.36 -8.37 0.48
C THR A 97 9.12 -8.75 -0.34
N ARG A 98 9.32 -9.36 -1.51
CA ARG A 98 8.21 -9.82 -2.36
C ARG A 98 7.36 -10.88 -1.66
N LEU A 99 7.99 -11.86 -1.02
CA LEU A 99 7.31 -12.92 -0.28
C LEU A 99 6.52 -12.36 0.91
N TYR A 100 7.09 -11.40 1.64
CA TYR A 100 6.41 -10.71 2.75
C TYR A 100 5.14 -10.01 2.28
N ILE A 101 5.25 -9.18 1.22
CA ILE A 101 4.11 -8.44 0.66
C ILE A 101 3.04 -9.42 0.15
N LYS A 102 3.43 -10.48 -0.57
CA LYS A 102 2.51 -11.52 -1.04
C LYS A 102 1.78 -12.21 0.10
N LYS A 103 2.51 -12.59 1.16
CA LYS A 103 1.94 -13.22 2.36
C LYS A 103 0.88 -12.32 3.00
N ASN A 104 1.17 -11.03 3.16
CA ASN A 104 0.25 -10.07 3.75
C ASN A 104 -0.99 -9.85 2.88
N ILE A 105 -0.83 -9.70 1.57
CA ILE A 105 -1.94 -9.56 0.62
C ILE A 105 -2.87 -10.79 0.69
N VAL A 106 -2.30 -12.00 0.65
CA VAL A 106 -3.08 -13.25 0.75
C VAL A 106 -3.73 -13.38 2.13
N GLY A 107 -3.03 -13.02 3.20
CA GLY A 107 -3.55 -13.04 4.56
C GLY A 107 -4.67 -12.03 4.81
N ALA A 108 -4.79 -10.99 4.00
CA ALA A 108 -5.88 -10.02 4.06
C ALA A 108 -7.17 -10.50 3.37
N LEU A 109 -7.10 -11.56 2.54
CA LEU A 109 -8.28 -12.10 1.87
C LEU A 109 -9.30 -12.61 2.90
N GLY A 110 -10.55 -12.19 2.77
CA GLY A 110 -11.63 -12.57 3.67
C GLY A 110 -11.68 -11.81 5.00
N THR A 111 -10.69 -10.97 5.30
CA THR A 111 -10.71 -10.09 6.49
C THR A 111 -11.25 -8.69 6.18
N GLU A 112 -11.43 -8.37 4.90
CA GLU A 112 -12.06 -7.13 4.44
C GLU A 112 -13.58 -7.24 4.49
N LEU A 113 -14.23 -6.25 5.10
CA LEU A 113 -15.70 -6.17 5.15
C LEU A 113 -16.29 -5.36 3.99
N THR A 114 -15.44 -4.61 3.27
CA THR A 114 -15.84 -3.75 2.15
C THR A 114 -15.72 -4.47 0.81
N ARG A 115 -16.63 -4.16 -0.12
CA ARG A 115 -16.60 -4.64 -1.50
C ARG A 115 -16.45 -3.46 -2.46
N PRO A 116 -15.65 -3.60 -3.55
CA PRO A 116 -14.83 -4.76 -3.90
C PRO A 116 -13.62 -4.93 -2.97
N SER A 117 -13.17 -6.17 -2.75
CA SER A 117 -11.99 -6.48 -1.93
C SER A 117 -10.74 -5.85 -2.56
N SER A 118 -9.96 -5.12 -1.75
CA SER A 118 -8.71 -4.51 -2.19
C SER A 118 -7.59 -5.54 -2.23
N ALA A 119 -7.58 -6.50 -1.30
CA ALA A 119 -6.63 -7.60 -1.29
C ALA A 119 -6.76 -8.48 -2.54
N ALA A 120 -7.99 -8.82 -2.95
CA ALA A 120 -8.22 -9.60 -4.16
C ALA A 120 -7.69 -8.91 -5.43
N GLN A 121 -7.81 -7.58 -5.51
CA GLN A 121 -7.24 -6.81 -6.62
C GLN A 121 -5.70 -6.81 -6.58
N CYS A 122 -5.10 -6.75 -5.40
CA CYS A 122 -3.65 -6.79 -5.24
C CYS A 122 -3.07 -8.16 -5.64
N VAL A 123 -3.75 -9.27 -5.35
CA VAL A 123 -3.33 -10.63 -5.77
C VAL A 123 -3.14 -10.71 -7.28
N ALA A 124 -4.01 -10.07 -8.07
CA ALA A 124 -3.91 -10.07 -9.54
C ALA A 124 -2.68 -9.29 -10.07
N CYS A 125 -1.99 -8.54 -9.21
CA CYS A 125 -0.91 -7.63 -9.60
C CYS A 125 0.49 -8.08 -9.14
N VAL A 126 0.61 -9.10 -8.26
CA VAL A 126 1.88 -9.51 -7.60
C VAL A 126 2.49 -10.82 -8.09
#